data_AF-A0A1Y3VY61-F1
#
_entry.id   AF-A0A1Y3VY61-F1
#
_cell.length_a   1.000
_cell.length_b   1.000
_cell.length_c   1.000
_cell.angle_alpha   90.00
_cell.angle_beta   90.00
_cell.angle_gamma   90.00
#
_symmetry.space_group_name_H-M   'P 1'
#
loop_
_entity.id
_entity.type
_entity.pdbx_description
1 polymer ?
#
loop_
_entity_poly.entity_id
_entity_poly.type
_entity_poly.pdbx_seq_one_letter_code
_entity_poly.pdbx_strand_id
1 'polypeptide(L)'
;MQIIYTSGNYKRTIVKSIVAIVLGLVLVLWPTEVLNYTVKIIGAVFCVTGIISFLVSMRDQDERSARGLTSFNGIGSIILGILLWSMADFFTNMLMYLLGFILIVAGIGQLVMLTSARKFGHIAPLSYVYPVIILLAGLIVFANPFSAKEGIITFFGAVTIFYGITDLINHYKVNQLRKETHEAEQQQKMGCGEIEDAEYEEIE
;
A
#
# COMPACT_ATOMS: atom_id res chain seq x y z
N MET A 1 -18.01 -2.30 18.80
CA MET A 1 -16.90 -1.34 18.61
C MET A 1 -17.46 -0.13 17.87
N GLN A 2 -17.79 0.96 18.58
CA GLN A 2 -18.34 2.16 17.94
C GLN A 2 -17.20 2.99 17.38
N ILE A 3 -17.17 3.13 16.06
CA ILE A 3 -16.17 3.92 15.36
C ILE A 3 -16.67 5.36 15.39
N ILE A 4 -16.09 6.17 16.26
CA ILE A 4 -16.37 7.60 16.38
C ILE A 4 -15.74 8.28 15.15
N TYR A 5 -16.53 8.44 14.08
CA TYR A 5 -16.12 9.18 12.89
C TYR A 5 -16.28 10.69 13.13
N THR A 6 -15.15 11.38 13.35
CA THR A 6 -15.14 12.83 13.53
C THR A 6 -15.62 13.55 12.26
N SER A 7 -16.60 14.43 12.42
CA SER A 7 -17.38 15.12 11.38
C SER A 7 -16.56 16.03 10.42
N GLY A 8 -15.31 16.33 10.76
CA GLY A 8 -14.52 17.39 10.09
C GLY A 8 -13.90 17.06 8.71
N ASN A 9 -13.91 15.80 8.26
CA ASN A 9 -13.09 15.37 7.10
C ASN A 9 -13.88 14.73 5.94
N TYR A 10 -15.15 15.07 5.77
CA TYR A 10 -15.98 14.51 4.69
C TYR A 10 -15.39 14.72 3.29
N LYS A 11 -15.04 15.96 2.94
CA LYS A 11 -14.42 16.29 1.64
C LYS A 11 -13.10 15.57 1.45
N ARG A 12 -12.28 15.49 2.51
CA ARG A 12 -10.97 14.82 2.49
C ARG A 12 -11.12 13.34 2.20
N THR A 13 -12.17 12.70 2.70
CA THR A 13 -12.37 11.27 2.52
C THR A 13 -12.88 10.94 1.13
N ILE A 14 -13.87 11.69 0.60
CA ILE A 14 -14.30 11.54 -0.80
C ILE A 14 -13.15 11.75 -1.77
N VAL A 15 -12.33 12.79 -1.56
CA VAL A 15 -11.15 13.03 -2.39
C VAL A 15 -10.19 11.84 -2.33
N LYS A 16 -9.96 11.25 -1.14
CA LYS A 16 -9.13 10.04 -1.01
C LYS A 16 -9.72 8.85 -1.77
N SER A 17 -11.04 8.61 -1.69
CA SER A 17 -11.68 7.50 -2.40
C SER A 17 -11.61 7.69 -3.91
N ILE A 18 -11.86 8.91 -4.41
CA ILE A 18 -11.73 9.26 -5.85
C ILE A 18 -10.28 9.07 -6.31
N VAL A 19 -9.31 9.58 -5.54
CA VAL A 19 -7.88 9.43 -5.84
C VAL A 19 -7.49 7.96 -5.88
N ALA A 20 -7.98 7.14 -4.94
CA ALA A 20 -7.72 5.70 -4.93
C ALA A 20 -8.27 5.02 -6.21
N ILE A 21 -9.48 5.36 -6.64
CA ILE A 21 -10.08 4.83 -7.88
C ILE A 21 -9.23 5.23 -9.09
N VAL A 22 -8.86 6.50 -9.20
CA VAL A 22 -8.06 7.02 -10.32
C VAL A 22 -6.68 6.35 -10.35
N LEU A 23 -5.99 6.26 -9.21
CA LEU A 23 -4.70 5.58 -9.13
C LEU A 23 -4.84 4.10 -9.48
N GLY A 24 -5.86 3.42 -8.95
CA GLY A 24 -6.12 2.03 -9.28
C GLY A 24 -6.36 1.80 -10.77
N LEU A 25 -7.08 2.71 -11.45
CA LEU A 25 -7.25 2.68 -12.90
C LEU A 25 -5.93 2.84 -13.65
N VAL A 26 -5.07 3.79 -13.23
CA VAL A 26 -3.75 3.98 -13.82
C VAL A 26 -2.90 2.71 -13.70
N LEU A 27 -2.94 2.03 -12.55
CA LEU A 27 -2.23 0.77 -12.32
C LEU A 27 -2.74 -0.37 -13.22
N VAL A 28 -4.05 -0.46 -13.46
CA VAL A 28 -4.65 -1.52 -14.29
C VAL A 28 -4.40 -1.29 -15.76
N LEU A 29 -4.50 -0.03 -16.23
CA LEU A 29 -4.41 0.31 -17.65
C LEU A 29 -2.97 0.39 -18.16
N TRP A 30 -2.04 0.87 -17.31
CA TRP A 30 -0.63 1.06 -17.69
C TRP A 30 0.33 0.44 -16.67
N PRO A 31 0.25 -0.88 -16.41
CA PRO A 31 1.10 -1.53 -15.39
C PRO A 31 2.59 -1.40 -15.73
N THR A 32 2.95 -1.52 -17.01
CA THR A 32 4.33 -1.45 -17.50
C THR A 32 4.94 -0.07 -17.25
N GLU A 33 4.21 0.99 -17.60
CA GLU A 33 4.66 2.38 -17.40
C GLU A 33 4.78 2.74 -15.93
N VAL A 34 3.79 2.32 -15.12
CA VAL A 34 3.81 2.55 -13.66
C VAL A 34 5.05 1.92 -13.04
N LEU A 35 5.41 0.70 -13.43
CA LEU A 35 6.62 0.02 -12.95
C LEU A 35 7.88 0.79 -13.35
N ASN A 36 7.98 1.17 -14.62
CA ASN A 36 9.17 1.82 -15.16
C ASN A 36 9.38 3.20 -14.50
N TYR A 37 8.32 3.99 -14.34
CA TYR A 37 8.38 5.26 -13.63
C TYR A 37 8.65 5.11 -12.13
N THR A 38 8.06 4.10 -11.48
CA THR A 38 8.32 3.84 -10.05
C THR A 38 9.81 3.61 -9.79
N VAL A 39 10.46 2.79 -10.62
CA VAL A 39 11.89 2.52 -10.46
C VAL A 39 12.75 3.72 -10.81
N LYS A 40 12.39 4.49 -11.84
CA LYS A 40 13.07 5.76 -12.16
C LYS A 40 12.97 6.76 -11.01
N ILE A 41 11.79 6.91 -10.40
CA ILE A 41 11.59 7.78 -9.23
C ILE A 41 12.45 7.32 -8.06
N ILE A 42 12.47 6.02 -7.76
CA ILE A 42 13.34 5.46 -6.71
C ILE A 42 14.82 5.74 -7.04
N GLY A 43 15.24 5.51 -8.28
CA GLY A 43 16.59 5.83 -8.76
C GLY A 43 16.95 7.30 -8.58
N ALA A 44 16.04 8.23 -8.91
CA ALA A 44 16.24 9.66 -8.69
C ALA A 44 16.34 10.02 -7.20
N VAL A 45 15.51 9.43 -6.34
CA VAL A 45 15.60 9.62 -4.89
C VAL A 45 16.96 9.14 -4.38
N PHE A 46 17.44 7.98 -4.85
CA PHE A 46 18.77 7.46 -4.52
C PHE A 46 19.91 8.35 -5.02
N CYS A 47 19.79 8.92 -6.23
CA CYS A 47 20.73 9.94 -6.72
C CYS A 47 20.78 11.15 -5.79
N VAL A 48 19.61 11.69 -5.42
CA VAL A 48 19.52 12.89 -4.57
C VAL A 48 20.10 12.62 -3.20
N THR A 49 19.75 11.50 -2.55
CA THR A 49 20.32 11.15 -1.24
C THR A 49 21.83 10.90 -1.32
N GLY A 50 22.32 10.33 -2.42
CA GLY A 50 23.75 10.16 -2.66
C GLY A 50 24.50 11.47 -2.86
N ILE A 51 23.93 12.42 -3.63
CA ILE A 51 24.50 13.76 -3.80
C ILE A 51 24.56 14.49 -2.46
N ILE A 52 23.48 14.45 -1.67
CA ILE A 52 23.45 15.08 -0.33
C ILE A 52 24.53 14.45 0.55
N SER A 53 24.64 13.12 0.58
CA SER A 53 25.65 12.41 1.38
C SER A 53 27.08 12.78 0.95
N PHE A 54 27.31 12.92 -0.35
CA PHE A 54 28.60 13.35 -0.90
C PHE A 54 28.94 14.80 -0.52
N LEU A 55 27.98 15.73 -0.63
CA LEU A 55 28.16 17.14 -0.27
C LEU A 55 28.42 17.32 1.23
N VAL A 56 27.69 16.60 2.09
CA VAL A 56 27.93 16.60 3.55
C VAL A 56 29.33 16.06 3.84
N SER A 57 29.73 14.96 3.19
CA SER A 57 31.06 14.38 3.36
C SER A 57 32.20 15.27 2.87
N MET A 58 31.96 16.18 1.92
CA MET A 58 32.93 17.20 1.50
C MET A 58 33.04 18.35 2.51
N ARG A 59 31.95 18.73 3.18
CA ARG A 59 31.95 19.76 4.24
C ARG A 59 32.55 19.25 5.55
N ASP A 60 32.28 18.00 5.93
CA ASP A 60 32.81 17.39 7.16
C ASP A 60 34.29 16.96 7.03
N GLN A 61 34.95 17.22 5.89
CA GLN A 61 36.39 17.00 5.76
C GLN A 61 37.22 17.90 6.69
N ASP A 62 36.66 18.98 7.24
CA ASP A 62 37.38 19.85 8.19
C ASP A 62 37.45 19.28 9.61
N GLU A 63 36.54 18.37 10.01
CA GLU A 63 36.55 17.74 11.34
C GLU A 63 36.98 16.27 11.26
N ARG A 64 38.27 16.04 11.56
CA ARG A 64 38.93 14.74 11.58
C ARG A 64 38.26 13.75 12.55
N SER A 65 37.42 12.81 12.08
CA SER A 65 37.39 11.42 12.61
C SER A 65 36.43 10.38 11.98
N ALA A 66 35.62 10.67 10.95
CA ALA A 66 34.69 9.67 10.37
C ALA A 66 34.99 9.29 8.90
N ARG A 67 36.26 9.42 8.49
CA ARG A 67 36.69 9.62 7.08
C ARG A 67 36.59 8.43 6.11
N GLY A 68 36.28 7.22 6.55
CA GLY A 68 36.30 6.04 5.68
C GLY A 68 34.94 5.60 5.13
N LEU A 69 33.89 5.71 5.94
CA LEU A 69 32.60 5.05 5.68
C LEU A 69 31.58 5.98 5.02
N THR A 70 31.60 7.28 5.34
CA THR A 70 30.61 8.25 4.84
C THR A 70 30.84 8.60 3.36
N SER A 71 32.09 8.80 2.94
CA SER A 71 32.44 9.06 1.53
C SER A 71 32.11 7.87 0.61
N PHE A 72 32.35 6.63 1.07
CA PHE A 72 32.07 5.43 0.26
C PHE A 72 30.56 5.22 0.08
N ASN A 73 29.77 5.50 1.12
CA ASN A 73 28.31 5.37 1.07
C ASN A 73 27.66 6.41 0.14
N GLY A 74 28.19 7.64 0.09
CA GLY A 74 27.72 8.69 -0.82
C GLY A 74 28.03 8.40 -2.30
N ILE A 75 29.24 7.93 -2.60
CA ILE A 75 29.62 7.56 -3.98
C ILE A 75 28.82 6.34 -4.45
N GLY A 76 28.68 5.31 -3.60
CA GLY A 76 27.92 4.11 -3.94
C GLY A 76 26.44 4.39 -4.24
N SER A 77 25.81 5.30 -3.48
CA SER A 77 24.41 5.69 -3.70
C SER A 77 24.21 6.53 -4.97
N ILE A 78 25.16 7.41 -5.33
CA ILE A 78 25.13 8.12 -6.62
C ILE A 78 25.23 7.13 -7.79
N ILE A 79 26.20 6.20 -7.73
CA ILE A 79 26.39 5.19 -8.78
C ILE A 79 25.14 4.31 -8.90
N LEU A 80 24.58 3.84 -7.77
CA LEU A 80 23.35 3.06 -7.77
C LEU A 80 22.16 3.85 -8.32
N GLY A 81 22.02 5.12 -7.96
CA GLY A 81 20.93 5.97 -8.48
C GLY A 81 21.01 6.14 -9.99
N ILE A 82 22.20 6.41 -10.54
CA ILE A 82 22.41 6.56 -12.00
C ILE A 82 22.17 5.22 -12.70
N LEU A 83 22.65 4.11 -12.12
CA LEU A 83 22.42 2.76 -12.64
C LEU A 83 20.92 2.45 -12.70
N LEU A 84 20.17 2.72 -11.62
CA LEU A 84 18.73 2.51 -11.55
C LEU A 84 17.98 3.39 -12.55
N TRP A 85 18.40 4.64 -12.74
CA TRP A 85 17.78 5.55 -13.70
C TRP A 85 18.00 5.09 -15.16
N SER A 86 19.22 4.64 -15.48
CA SER A 86 19.57 4.24 -16.85
C SER A 86 19.14 2.82 -17.21
N MET A 87 19.15 1.89 -16.24
CA MET A 87 18.93 0.45 -16.44
C MET A 87 17.74 -0.07 -15.62
N ALA A 88 16.73 0.78 -15.38
CA ALA A 88 15.53 0.45 -14.60
C ALA A 88 14.88 -0.88 -15.03
N ASP A 89 14.74 -1.08 -16.34
CA ASP A 89 14.13 -2.29 -16.91
C ASP A 89 14.98 -3.54 -16.64
N PHE A 90 16.31 -3.44 -16.76
CA PHE A 90 17.20 -4.56 -16.42
C PHE A 90 17.12 -4.91 -14.93
N PHE A 91 17.14 -3.90 -14.06
CA PHE A 91 17.09 -4.09 -12.62
C PHE A 91 15.76 -4.73 -12.17
N THR A 92 14.61 -4.23 -12.68
CA THR A 92 13.30 -4.82 -12.35
C THR A 92 13.17 -6.26 -12.82
N ASN A 93 13.66 -6.57 -14.02
CA ASN A 93 13.66 -7.94 -14.53
C ASN A 93 14.56 -8.85 -13.69
N MET A 94 15.77 -8.38 -13.34
CA MET A 94 16.70 -9.12 -12.49
C MET A 94 16.09 -9.40 -11.10
N LEU A 95 15.47 -8.40 -10.48
CA LEU A 95 14.77 -8.58 -9.20
C LEU A 95 13.66 -9.61 -9.29
N MET A 96 12.91 -9.63 -10.39
CA MET A 96 11.80 -10.57 -10.55
C MET A 96 12.28 -12.00 -10.77
N TYR A 97 13.36 -12.21 -11.52
CA TYR A 97 14.02 -13.52 -11.62
C TYR A 97 14.56 -13.97 -10.26
N LEU A 98 15.20 -13.07 -9.50
CA LEU A 98 15.69 -13.35 -8.17
C LEU A 98 14.54 -13.74 -7.23
N LEU A 99 13.41 -13.03 -7.29
CA LEU A 99 12.21 -13.32 -6.52
C LEU A 99 11.68 -14.72 -6.86
N GLY A 100 11.49 -15.03 -8.16
CA GLY A 100 11.04 -16.35 -8.60
C GLY A 100 11.96 -17.47 -8.14
N PHE A 101 13.28 -17.27 -8.25
CA PHE A 101 14.27 -18.22 -7.77
C PHE A 101 14.20 -18.46 -6.26
N ILE A 102 14.12 -17.38 -5.46
CA ILE A 102 13.98 -17.48 -4.00
C ILE A 102 12.70 -18.22 -3.62
N LEU A 103 11.58 -17.98 -4.32
CA LEU A 103 10.32 -18.68 -4.08
C LEU A 103 10.43 -20.18 -4.39
N ILE A 104 11.11 -20.56 -5.47
CA ILE A 104 11.36 -21.97 -5.79
C ILE A 104 12.18 -22.63 -4.68
N VAL A 105 13.30 -22.00 -4.27
CA VAL A 105 14.15 -22.53 -3.20
C VAL A 105 13.38 -22.63 -1.89
N ALA A 106 12.59 -21.61 -1.54
CA ALA A 106 11.76 -21.61 -0.35
C ALA A 106 10.69 -22.72 -0.40
N GLY A 107 10.01 -22.91 -1.53
CA GLY A 107 9.01 -23.96 -1.73
C GLY A 107 9.63 -25.36 -1.56
N ILE A 108 10.79 -25.61 -2.19
CA ILE A 108 11.55 -26.86 -2.02
C ILE A 108 11.95 -27.04 -0.56
N GLY A 109 12.51 -26.01 0.08
CA GLY A 109 12.93 -26.05 1.48
C GLY A 109 11.79 -26.41 2.42
N GLN A 110 10.62 -25.80 2.23
CA GLN A 110 9.43 -26.12 3.02
C GLN A 110 8.93 -27.56 2.76
N LEU A 111 8.95 -28.05 1.51
CA LEU A 111 8.61 -29.44 1.21
C LEU A 111 9.56 -30.43 1.90
N VAL A 112 10.86 -30.16 1.87
CA VAL A 112 11.88 -30.97 2.55
C VAL A 112 11.66 -30.95 4.06
N MET A 113 11.39 -29.78 4.64
CA MET A 113 11.11 -29.62 6.07
C MET A 113 9.89 -30.43 6.50
N LEU A 114 8.77 -30.35 5.77
CA LEU A 114 7.57 -31.14 6.07
C LEU A 114 7.81 -32.63 5.91
N THR A 115 8.56 -33.05 4.87
CA THR A 115 8.89 -34.46 4.65
C THR A 115 9.78 -35.01 5.78
N SER A 116 10.72 -34.21 6.28
CA SER A 116 11.53 -34.56 7.46
C SER A 116 10.69 -34.64 8.72
N ALA A 117 9.76 -33.69 8.90
CA ALA A 117 8.86 -33.65 10.05
C ALA A 117 7.91 -34.86 10.11
N ARG A 118 7.59 -35.52 8.99
CA ARG A 118 6.82 -36.79 8.99
C ARG A 118 7.48 -37.90 9.81
N LYS A 119 8.81 -37.83 10.01
CA LYS A 119 9.54 -38.79 10.86
C LYS A 119 9.20 -38.62 12.35
N PHE A 120 8.66 -37.47 12.74
CA PHE A 120 8.36 -37.13 14.14
C PHE A 120 6.85 -37.19 14.48
N GLY A 121 5.97 -37.45 13.50
CA GLY A 121 4.53 -37.55 13.73
C GLY A 121 3.70 -37.49 12.44
N HIS A 122 2.38 -37.69 12.58
CA HIS A 122 1.45 -37.61 11.46
C HIS A 122 1.19 -36.14 11.08
N ILE A 123 1.55 -35.76 9.84
CA ILE A 123 1.33 -34.41 9.31
C ILE A 123 0.11 -34.42 8.40
N ALA A 124 -0.80 -33.49 8.62
CA ALA A 124 -1.98 -33.35 7.77
C ALA A 124 -1.58 -33.12 6.30
N PRO A 125 -2.21 -33.82 5.34
CA PRO A 125 -1.89 -33.65 3.92
C PRO A 125 -2.16 -32.21 3.44
N LEU A 126 -3.06 -31.47 4.11
CA LEU A 126 -3.33 -30.06 3.84
C LEU A 126 -2.10 -29.16 4.03
N SER A 127 -1.16 -29.53 4.90
CA SER A 127 0.06 -28.75 5.12
C SER A 127 0.99 -28.75 3.90
N TYR A 128 0.88 -29.72 2.99
CA TYR A 128 1.65 -29.76 1.74
C TYR A 128 1.11 -28.80 0.68
N VAL A 129 -0.14 -28.33 0.82
CA VAL A 129 -0.75 -27.42 -0.16
C VAL A 129 -0.03 -26.08 -0.18
N TYR A 130 0.31 -25.53 1.00
CA TYR A 130 1.06 -24.27 1.12
C TYR A 130 2.40 -24.25 0.36
N PRO A 131 3.35 -25.17 0.62
CA PRO A 131 4.64 -25.15 -0.06
C PRO A 131 4.53 -25.48 -1.55
N VAL A 132 3.54 -26.29 -1.96
CA VAL A 132 3.26 -26.52 -3.39
C VAL A 132 2.78 -25.25 -4.08
N ILE A 133 1.87 -24.49 -3.46
CA ILE A 133 1.41 -23.20 -4.01
C ILE A 133 2.59 -22.23 -4.14
N ILE A 134 3.45 -22.12 -3.13
CA ILE A 134 4.64 -21.25 -3.15
C ILE A 134 5.60 -21.67 -4.26
N LEU A 135 5.85 -22.97 -4.41
CA LEU A 135 6.71 -23.52 -5.45
C LEU A 135 6.17 -23.24 -6.86
N LEU A 136 4.86 -23.46 -7.08
CA LEU A 136 4.20 -23.16 -8.35
C LEU A 136 4.22 -21.67 -8.65
N ALA A 137 3.96 -20.82 -7.65
CA ALA A 137 4.05 -19.37 -7.81
C ALA A 137 5.47 -18.94 -8.19
N GLY A 138 6.50 -19.50 -7.53
CA GLY A 138 7.90 -19.26 -7.87
C GLY A 138 8.24 -19.68 -9.29
N LEU A 139 7.75 -20.85 -9.73
CA LEU A 139 7.96 -21.35 -11.09
C LEU A 139 7.31 -20.45 -12.14
N ILE A 140 6.08 -19.98 -11.90
CA ILE A 140 5.37 -19.05 -12.80
C ILE A 140 6.13 -17.73 -12.91
N VAL A 141 6.55 -17.17 -11.77
CA VAL A 141 7.32 -15.91 -11.71
C VAL A 141 8.67 -16.06 -12.42
N PHE A 142 9.36 -17.19 -12.23
CA PHE A 142 10.66 -17.45 -12.83
C PHE A 142 10.57 -17.69 -14.34
N ALA A 143 9.54 -18.41 -14.80
CA ALA A 143 9.34 -18.72 -16.21
C ALA A 143 8.92 -17.49 -17.03
N ASN A 144 8.11 -16.60 -16.45
CA ASN A 144 7.69 -15.36 -17.11
C ASN A 144 7.62 -14.19 -16.12
N PRO A 145 8.77 -13.57 -15.81
CA PRO A 145 8.82 -12.46 -14.86
C PRO A 145 8.12 -11.21 -15.38
N PHE A 146 8.06 -11.03 -16.71
CA PHE A 146 7.43 -9.85 -17.30
C PHE A 146 5.92 -9.87 -17.10
N SER A 147 5.26 -10.98 -17.41
CA SER A 147 3.83 -11.12 -17.13
C SER A 147 3.54 -11.17 -15.63
N ALA A 148 4.46 -11.73 -14.83
CA ALA A 148 4.27 -11.79 -13.38
C ALA A 148 4.32 -10.40 -12.72
N LYS A 149 5.25 -9.53 -13.12
CA LYS A 149 5.32 -8.16 -12.56
C LYS A 149 4.10 -7.32 -12.96
N GLU A 150 3.64 -7.43 -14.20
CA GLU A 150 2.42 -6.76 -14.65
C GLU A 150 1.19 -7.30 -13.91
N GLY A 151 1.06 -8.62 -13.79
CA GLY A 151 -0.05 -9.25 -13.09
C GLY A 151 -0.19 -8.81 -11.63
N ILE A 152 0.93 -8.69 -10.91
CA ILE A 152 0.91 -8.19 -9.52
C ILE A 152 0.42 -6.74 -9.46
N ILE A 153 0.89 -5.87 -10.37
CA ILE A 153 0.51 -4.45 -10.40
C ILE A 153 -0.96 -4.30 -10.80
N THR A 154 -1.42 -5.02 -11.83
CA THR A 154 -2.81 -5.02 -12.24
C THR A 154 -3.72 -5.55 -11.13
N PHE A 155 -3.33 -6.62 -10.45
CA PHE A 155 -4.06 -7.14 -9.29
C PHE A 155 -4.15 -6.09 -8.17
N PHE A 156 -3.04 -5.44 -7.84
CA PHE A 156 -3.01 -4.38 -6.83
C PHE A 156 -3.88 -3.18 -7.25
N GLY A 157 -3.86 -2.80 -8.53
CA GLY A 157 -4.73 -1.77 -9.10
C GLY A 157 -6.21 -2.12 -8.97
N ALA A 158 -6.60 -3.36 -9.32
CA ALA A 158 -7.97 -3.83 -9.22
C ALA A 158 -8.49 -3.82 -7.76
N VAL A 159 -7.67 -4.30 -6.82
CA VAL A 159 -7.98 -4.25 -5.39
C VAL A 159 -8.10 -2.80 -4.90
N THR A 160 -7.24 -1.89 -5.39
CA THR A 160 -7.28 -0.47 -5.04
C THR A 160 -8.56 0.21 -5.56
N ILE A 161 -9.00 -0.12 -6.78
CA ILE A 161 -10.30 0.34 -7.31
C ILE A 161 -11.43 -0.16 -6.43
N PHE A 162 -11.45 -1.47 -6.12
CA PHE A 162 -12.48 -2.07 -5.30
C PHE A 162 -12.55 -1.43 -3.90
N TYR A 163 -11.39 -1.18 -3.30
CA TYR A 163 -11.26 -0.46 -2.04
C TYR A 163 -11.85 0.96 -2.14
N GLY A 164 -11.45 1.73 -3.17
CA GLY A 164 -11.93 3.09 -3.38
C GLY A 164 -13.45 3.18 -3.58
N ILE A 165 -14.05 2.23 -4.31
CA ILE A 165 -15.50 2.13 -4.47
C ILE A 165 -16.19 1.81 -3.14
N THR A 166 -15.68 0.81 -2.41
CA THR A 166 -16.24 0.39 -1.12
C THR A 166 -16.21 1.52 -0.10
N ASP A 167 -15.08 2.23 -0.03
CA ASP A 167 -14.88 3.38 0.85
C ASP A 167 -15.87 4.52 0.50
N LEU A 168 -16.06 4.80 -0.79
CA LEU A 168 -17.02 5.81 -1.26
C LEU A 168 -18.47 5.46 -0.89
N ILE A 169 -18.89 4.21 -1.09
CA ILE A 169 -20.23 3.73 -0.75
C ILE A 169 -20.46 3.80 0.76
N ASN A 170 -19.50 3.32 1.55
CA ASN A 170 -19.58 3.32 3.01
C ASN A 170 -19.72 4.75 3.54
N HIS A 171 -18.94 5.70 3.01
CA HIS A 171 -19.04 7.10 3.40
C HIS A 171 -20.37 7.76 3.02
N TYR A 172 -20.93 7.43 1.85
CA TYR A 172 -22.25 7.92 1.46
C TYR A 172 -23.34 7.43 2.42
N LYS A 173 -23.31 6.14 2.78
CA LYS A 173 -24.26 5.52 3.71
C LYS A 173 -24.16 6.10 5.13
N VAL A 174 -22.95 6.30 5.65
CA VAL A 174 -22.74 6.93 6.97
C VAL A 174 -23.28 8.35 7.01
N ASN A 175 -23.10 9.11 5.92
CA ASN A 175 -23.64 10.46 5.83
C ASN A 175 -25.16 10.51 5.76
N GLN A 176 -25.78 9.57 5.06
CA GLN A 176 -27.25 9.45 5.02
C GLN A 176 -27.80 9.16 6.42
N LEU A 177 -27.23 8.16 7.11
CA LEU A 177 -27.62 7.83 8.48
C LEU A 177 -27.44 9.01 9.44
N ARG A 178 -26.38 9.81 9.27
CA ARG A 178 -26.17 11.01 10.10
C ARG A 178 -27.26 12.06 9.91
N LYS A 179 -27.80 12.20 8.68
CA LYS A 179 -28.90 13.12 8.39
C LYS A 179 -30.19 12.62 9.04
N GLU A 180 -30.51 11.34 8.89
CA GLU A 180 -31.69 10.72 9.48
C GLU A 180 -31.68 10.82 11.01
N THR A 181 -30.54 10.60 11.67
CA THR A 181 -30.42 10.77 13.13
C THR A 181 -30.58 12.23 13.57
N HIS A 182 -30.01 13.21 12.84
CA HIS A 182 -30.17 14.63 13.19
C HIS A 182 -31.61 15.10 13.01
N GLU A 183 -32.29 14.65 11.96
CA GLU A 183 -33.70 14.97 11.72
C GLU A 183 -34.61 14.34 12.79
N ALA A 184 -34.34 13.10 13.21
CA ALA A 184 -35.06 12.44 14.30
C ALA A 184 -34.84 13.12 15.66
N GLU A 185 -33.60 13.51 15.99
CA GLU A 185 -33.28 14.27 17.20
C GLU A 185 -33.93 15.66 17.22
N GLN A 186 -34.00 16.35 16.08
CA GLN A 186 -34.67 17.65 15.95
C GLN A 186 -36.18 17.53 16.08
N GLN A 187 -36.80 16.52 15.46
CA GLN A 187 -38.24 16.27 15.59
C GLN A 187 -38.62 15.90 17.02
N GLN A 188 -37.79 15.12 17.73
CA GLN A 188 -38.03 14.79 19.14
C GLN A 188 -37.91 16.02 20.05
N LYS A 189 -36.99 16.95 19.77
CA LYS A 189 -36.88 18.22 20.49
C LYS A 189 -38.04 19.17 20.22
N MET A 190 -38.55 19.22 18.99
CA MET A 190 -39.73 20.04 18.64
C MET A 190 -41.03 19.43 19.16
N GLY A 191 -41.15 18.10 19.25
CA GLY A 191 -42.32 17.43 19.83
C GLY A 191 -42.37 17.42 21.35
N CYS A 192 -41.24 17.72 22.02
CA CYS A 192 -41.15 17.88 23.48
C CYS A 192 -41.20 19.36 23.91
N GLY A 193 -41.38 20.29 22.97
CA GLY A 193 -41.70 21.68 23.28
C GLY A 193 -43.12 21.73 23.84
N GLU A 194 -43.19 21.71 25.16
CA GLU A 194 -44.41 21.91 25.94
C GLU A 194 -45.12 23.15 25.40
N ILE A 195 -46.34 22.95 24.92
CA ILE A 195 -47.27 24.03 24.63
C ILE A 195 -47.60 24.57 26.02
N GLU A 196 -46.86 25.59 26.44
CA GLU A 196 -47.19 26.35 27.64
C GLU A 196 -48.50 27.06 27.30
N ASP A 197 -49.60 26.42 27.69
CA ASP A 197 -50.95 26.93 27.53
C ASP A 197 -50.96 28.34 28.12
N ALA A 198 -50.99 29.34 27.24
CA ALA A 198 -51.10 30.73 27.64
C ALA A 198 -52.41 30.86 28.43
N GLU A 199 -52.27 31.05 29.74
CA GLU A 199 -53.37 31.33 30.64
C GLU A 199 -54.09 32.58 30.11
N TYR A 200 -55.34 32.37 29.67
CA TYR A 200 -56.18 33.44 29.16
C TYR A 200 -56.55 34.35 30.34
N GLU A 201 -55.94 35.54 30.40
CA GLU A 201 -56.44 36.64 31.22
C GLU A 201 -57.84 37.04 30.71
N GLU A 202 -58.88 36.69 31.47
CA GLU A 202 -60.20 37.28 31.32
C GLU A 202 -60.10 38.78 31.58
N ILE A 203 -60.52 39.57 30.59
CA ILE A 203 -60.59 41.02 30.68
C ILE A 203 -61.98 41.36 31.25
N GLU A 204 -62.05 41.72 32.53
CA GLU A 204 -63.19 42.45 33.13
C GLU A 204 -62.98 43.97 33.06
#